data_AF-A0AAU1NPY2-F1
#
_entry.id   AF-A0AAU1NPY2-F1
#
_cell.length_a   1.000
_cell.length_b   1.000
_cell.length_c   1.000
_cell.angle_alpha   90.00
_cell.angle_beta   90.00
_cell.angle_gamma   90.00
#
_symmetry.space_group_name_H-M   'P 1'
#
loop_
_entity.id
_entity.type
_entity.pdbx_description
1 polymer ?
#
loop_
_entity_poly.entity_id
_entity_poly.type
_entity_poly.pdbx_seq_one_letter_code
_entity_poly.pdbx_strand_id
1 'polypeptide(L)' 'MAADGGELLHIFQWLTPAESTAAMGDPVRSARVREEMADVFAHLLRMADVLDLDVEQALADKIEGDARTSTHKLRR' A
#
# COMPACT_ATOMS: atom_id res chain seq x y z
N MET A 1 -11.01 0.77 5.96
CA MET A 1 -9.65 0.49 6.49
C MET A 1 -9.29 -0.99 6.37
N ALA A 2 -9.77 -1.89 7.23
CA ALA A 2 -9.45 -3.32 7.09
C ALA A 2 -10.18 -3.99 5.92
N ALA A 3 -11.38 -3.52 5.57
CA ALA A 3 -12.19 -4.06 4.48
C ALA A 3 -11.54 -3.81 3.10
N ASP A 4 -11.28 -2.55 2.74
CA ASP A 4 -10.71 -2.17 1.43
C ASP A 4 -9.33 -2.80 1.18
N GLY A 5 -8.49 -2.83 2.22
CA GLY A 5 -7.19 -3.54 2.15
C GLY A 5 -7.36 -5.06 1.98
N GLY A 6 -8.42 -5.63 2.54
CA GLY A 6 -8.80 -7.03 2.37
C GLY A 6 -9.30 -7.35 0.96
N GLU A 7 -10.07 -6.45 0.34
CA GLU A 7 -10.54 -6.58 -1.04
C GLU A 7 -9.37 -6.54 -2.03
N LEU A 8 -8.44 -5.59 -1.84
CA LEU A 8 -7.19 -5.55 -2.61
C LEU A 8 -6.39 -6.85 -2.43
N LEU A 9 -6.21 -7.34 -1.21
CA LEU A 9 -5.52 -8.60 -0.93
C LEU A 9 -6.20 -9.80 -1.60
N HIS A 10 -7.53 -9.84 -1.60
CA HIS A 10 -8.31 -10.94 -2.17
C HIS A 10 -8.08 -11.10 -3.68
N ILE A 11 -7.68 -10.04 -4.39
CA ILE A 11 -7.27 -10.13 -5.80
C ILE A 11 -6.03 -11.02 -5.98
N PHE A 12 -5.12 -11.03 -5.00
CA PHE A 12 -3.82 -11.71 -5.08
C PHE A 12 -3.76 -13.02 -4.30
N GLN A 13 -4.73 -13.33 -3.44
CA GLN A 13 -4.64 -14.41 -2.45
C GLN A 13 -4.35 -15.82 -3.01
N TRP A 14 -4.68 -16.06 -4.29
CA TRP A 14 -4.46 -17.36 -4.95
C TRP A 14 -3.43 -17.29 -6.08
N LEU A 15 -2.76 -16.16 -6.26
CA LEU A 15 -1.79 -15.97 -7.33
C LEU A 15 -0.39 -16.41 -6.89
N THR A 16 0.33 -17.05 -7.81
CA THR A 16 1.78 -17.21 -7.68
C THR A 16 2.49 -15.85 -7.79
N PRO A 17 3.77 -15.74 -7.37
CA PRO A 17 4.53 -14.51 -7.55
C PRO A 17 4.60 -14.02 -9.00
N ALA A 18 4.75 -14.95 -9.95
CA ALA A 18 4.80 -14.63 -11.38
C ALA A 18 3.44 -14.11 -11.91
N GLU A 19 2.34 -14.71 -11.48
CA GLU A 19 0.99 -14.23 -11.84
C GLU A 19 0.66 -12.89 -11.19
N SER A 20 1.18 -12.65 -9.97
CA SER A 20 0.99 -11.39 -9.25
C SER A 20 1.69 -10.24 -9.96
N THR A 21 2.93 -10.42 -10.40
CA THR A 21 3.66 -9.38 -11.15
C THR A 21 3.08 -9.15 -12.55
N ALA A 22 2.45 -10.17 -13.13
CA ALA A 22 1.73 -10.08 -14.41
C ALA A 22 0.27 -9.60 -14.28
N ALA A 23 -0.23 -9.34 -13.06
CA ALA A 23 -1.66 -9.08 -12.81
C ALA A 23 -2.23 -7.90 -13.60
N MET A 24 -1.39 -6.93 -13.96
CA MET A 24 -1.79 -5.75 -14.73
C MET A 24 -1.98 -6.02 -16.23
N GLY A 25 -1.56 -7.19 -16.73
CA GLY A 25 -1.76 -7.62 -18.11
C GLY A 25 -3.15 -8.20 -18.41
N ASP A 26 -3.90 -8.60 -17.38
CA ASP A 26 -5.30 -9.02 -17.49
C ASP A 26 -6.21 -7.78 -17.32
N PRO A 27 -7.00 -7.39 -18.34
CA PRO A 27 -7.84 -6.20 -18.27
C PRO A 27 -8.84 -6.21 -17.09
N VAL A 28 -9.45 -7.35 -16.79
CA VAL A 28 -10.46 -7.48 -15.73
C VAL A 28 -9.79 -7.36 -14.37
N ARG A 29 -8.70 -8.09 -14.16
CA ARG A 29 -7.97 -8.05 -12.89
C ARG A 29 -7.37 -6.68 -12.65
N SER A 30 -6.76 -6.09 -13.66
CA SER A 30 -6.11 -4.79 -13.55
C SER A 30 -7.11 -3.67 -13.25
N ALA A 31 -8.35 -3.75 -13.75
CA ALA A 31 -9.41 -2.81 -13.39
C ALA A 31 -9.72 -2.87 -11.90
N ARG A 32 -9.92 -4.08 -11.37
CA ARG A 32 -10.15 -4.28 -9.93
C ARG A 32 -8.98 -3.82 -9.07
N VAL A 33 -7.73 -4.11 -9.45
CA VAL A 33 -6.56 -3.62 -8.70
C VAL A 33 -6.57 -2.09 -8.57
N ARG A 34 -6.94 -1.38 -9.65
CA ARG A 34 -7.00 0.10 -9.63
C ARG A 34 -8.12 0.61 -8.73
N GLU A 35 -9.29 -0.02 -8.78
CA GLU A 35 -10.44 0.31 -7.93
C GLU A 35 -10.11 0.12 -6.45
N GLU A 36 -9.71 -1.08 -6.05
CA GLU A 36 -9.42 -1.36 -4.63
C GLU A 36 -8.24 -0.54 -4.10
N MET A 37 -7.22 -0.29 -4.94
CA MET A 37 -6.09 0.56 -4.54
C MET A 37 -6.53 2.03 -4.37
N ALA A 38 -7.44 2.52 -5.22
CA ALA A 38 -8.01 3.85 -5.08
C ALA A 38 -8.87 3.95 -3.81
N ASP A 39 -9.67 2.94 -3.50
CA ASP A 39 -10.51 2.91 -2.30
C ASP A 39 -9.68 2.87 -1.02
N VAL A 40 -8.61 2.07 -0.97
CA VAL A 40 -7.64 2.08 0.14
C VAL A 40 -7.05 3.47 0.33
N PHE A 41 -6.60 4.11 -0.76
CA PHE A 41 -5.95 5.41 -0.70
C PHE A 41 -6.94 6.52 -0.29
N ALA A 42 -8.16 6.52 -0.85
CA ALA A 42 -9.21 7.47 -0.52
C ALA A 42 -9.58 7.38 0.97
N HIS A 43 -9.73 6.17 1.50
CA HIS A 43 -9.99 6.00 2.92
C HIS A 43 -8.81 6.43 3.78
N LEU A 44 -7.56 6.20 3.37
CA LEU A 44 -6.37 6.66 4.10
C LEU A 44 -6.36 8.19 4.20
N LEU A 45 -6.59 8.89 3.08
CA LEU A 45 -6.69 10.35 3.07
C LEU A 45 -7.84 10.85 3.95
N ARG A 46 -9.00 10.19 3.88
CA ARG A 46 -10.16 10.50 4.73
C ARG A 46 -9.83 10.36 6.21
N MET A 47 -9.07 9.34 6.59
CA MET A 47 -8.64 9.17 7.99
C MET A 47 -7.64 10.24 8.41
N ALA A 48 -6.68 10.56 7.55
CA ALA A 48 -5.70 11.61 7.81
C ALA A 48 -6.41 12.94 8.10
N ASP A 49 -7.40 13.29 7.28
CA ASP A 49 -8.26 14.47 7.45
C ASP A 49 -9.03 14.43 8.79
N VAL A 50 -9.70 13.31 9.11
CA VAL A 50 -10.47 13.17 10.36
C VAL A 50 -9.58 13.20 11.62
N LEU A 51 -8.35 12.72 11.51
CA LEU A 51 -7.40 12.65 12.62
C LEU A 51 -6.48 13.87 12.73
N ASP A 52 -6.63 14.86 11.84
CA ASP A 52 -5.73 16.02 11.72
C ASP A 52 -4.26 15.60 11.60
N LEU A 53 -4.01 14.61 10.74
CA LEU A 53 -2.69 14.00 10.53
C LEU A 53 -2.11 14.42 9.19
N ASP A 54 -0.91 15.00 9.22
CA ASP A 54 -0.11 15.22 8.01
C ASP A 54 0.53 13.90 7.56
N VAL A 55 -0.11 13.25 6.58
CA VAL A 55 0.32 11.94 6.08
C VAL A 55 1.59 12.02 5.24
N GLU A 56 1.88 13.18 4.63
CA GLU A 56 3.12 13.40 3.89
C GLU A 56 4.30 13.51 4.85
N GLN A 57 4.16 14.29 5.93
CA GLN A 57 5.18 14.38 6.98
C GLN A 57 5.38 13.03 7.67
N ALA A 58 4.30 12.31 7.99
CA ALA A 58 4.40 10.98 8.60
C ALA A 58 5.15 9.98 7.69
N LEU A 59 4.94 10.05 6.37
CA LEU A 59 5.68 9.25 5.40
C LEU A 59 7.16 9.67 5.33
N ALA A 60 7.45 10.96 5.30
CA ALA A 60 8.81 11.49 5.28
C ALA A 60 9.61 11.04 6.52
N ASP A 61 9.02 11.19 7.71
CA ASP A 61 9.60 10.75 8.99
C ASP A 61 9.89 9.25 8.99
N LYS A 62 8.97 8.45 8.42
CA LYS A 62 9.13 7.00 8.30
C LYS A 62 10.28 6.62 7.39
N ILE A 63 10.37 7.23 6.21
CA ILE A 63 11.46 6.99 5.24
C ILE A 63 12.81 7.38 5.86
N GLU A 64 12.90 8.52 6.53
CA GLU A 64 14.11 8.96 7.19
C GLU A 64 14.50 8.01 8.35
N GLY A 65 13.53 7.61 9.15
CA GLY A 65 13.71 6.64 10.24
C GLY A 65 14.18 5.25 9.75
N ASP A 66 13.63 4.78 8.64
CA ASP A 66 14.01 3.50 8.03
C ASP A 66 15.41 3.58 7.38
N ALA A 67 15.78 4.72 6.78
CA ALA A 67 17.13 4.98 6.30
C ALA A 67 18.15 4.96 7.44
N ARG A 68 17.81 5.58 8.59
CA ARG A 68 18.63 5.62 9.82
C ARG A 68 18.79 4.24 10.45
N THR A 69 17.73 3.43 10.44
CA THR A 69 17.75 2.04 10.94
C THR A 69 18.56 1.12 10.03
N SER A 70 18.46 1.28 8.71
CA SER A 70 19.21 0.49 7.72
C SER A 70 20.72 0.74 7.79
N THR A 71 21.15 1.99 8.04
CA THR A 71 22.57 2.32 8.29
C THR A 71 23.10 1.70 9.59
N HIS A 72 22.25 1.55 10.62
CA HIS A 72 22.62 0.87 11.86
C HIS A 72 22.74 -0.66 11.71
N LYS A 73 21.94 -1.27 10.84
CA LYS A 73 22.00 -2.72 10.55
C LYS A 73 23.19 -3.11 9.67
N LEU A 74 23.68 -2.23 8.80
CA LEU A 74 24.86 -2.47 7.95
C LEU A 74 26.21 -2.28 8.67
N ARG A 75 26.20 -1.79 9.92
CA ARG A 75 27.39 -1.61 10.76
C ARG A 75 27.51 -2.67 11.88
N ARG A 76 26.75 -3.77 11.79
CA ARG A 76 26.86 -4.93 12.67
C ARG A 76 27.15 -6.19 11.88
#